data_AF-A0A382XEP3-F1
#
_entry.id   AF-A0A382XEP3-F1
#
_cell.length_a   1.000
_cell.length_b   1.000
_cell.length_c   1.000
_cell.angle_alpha   90.00
_cell.angle_beta   90.00
_cell.angle_gamma   90.00
#
_symmetry.space_group_name_H-M   'P 1'
#
loop_
_entity.id
_entity.type
_entity.pdbx_description
1 polymer ?
#
loop_
_entity_poly.entity_id
_entity_poly.type
_entity_poly.pdbx_seq_one_letter_code
_entity_poly.pdbx_strand_id
1 'polypeptide(L)'
;VGDPPLTYEQATAALTGPGGYFELATEEVLGEPMKVFANRPRSLRDLLVGAAQNGDAEYAVFDDAGERRVLTFGGLQRQVASVAAALADRGIGHGDRVAILAANCPEYILTFW
;
A
#
# COMPACT_ATOMS: atom_id res chain seq x y z
N VAL A 1 9.80 4.18 37.72
CA VAL A 1 9.39 2.79 37.40
C VAL A 1 8.39 2.92 36.27
N GLY A 2 8.72 2.46 35.06
CA GLY A 2 7.79 2.52 33.94
C GLY A 2 6.65 1.53 34.15
N ASP A 3 5.50 1.80 33.52
CA ASP A 3 4.40 0.83 33.52
C ASP A 3 4.89 -0.52 32.97
N PRO A 4 4.40 -1.63 33.53
CA PRO A 4 4.73 -2.95 32.99
C PRO A 4 4.28 -3.04 31.53
N PRO A 5 5.04 -3.73 30.66
CA PRO A 5 4.65 -3.89 29.27
C PRO A 5 3.32 -4.65 29.17
N LEU A 6 2.47 -4.20 28.25
CA LEU A 6 1.19 -4.84 27.97
C LEU A 6 1.39 -6.29 27.52
N THR A 7 0.46 -7.16 27.88
CA THR A 7 0.38 -8.48 27.23
C THR A 7 -0.04 -8.33 25.76
N TYR A 8 0.18 -9.37 24.95
CA TYR A 8 -0.27 -9.39 23.56
C TYR A 8 -1.78 -9.09 23.43
N GLU A 9 -2.60 -9.67 24.29
CA GLU A 9 -4.05 -9.49 24.27
C GLU A 9 -4.44 -8.05 24.63
N GLN A 10 -3.81 -7.48 25.66
CA GLN A 10 -4.02 -6.09 26.04
C GLN A 10 -3.60 -5.11 24.94
N ALA A 11 -2.43 -5.34 24.30
CA ALA A 11 -1.96 -4.52 23.20
C ALA A 11 -2.88 -4.62 21.98
N THR A 12 -3.34 -5.84 21.65
CA THR A 12 -4.28 -6.08 20.55
C THR A 12 -5.61 -5.37 20.81
N ALA A 13 -6.18 -5.51 22.00
CA ALA A 13 -7.42 -4.85 22.38
C ALA A 13 -7.30 -3.32 22.35
N ALA A 14 -6.19 -2.77 22.83
CA ALA A 14 -5.93 -1.32 22.79
C ALA A 14 -5.79 -0.78 21.36
N LEU A 15 -5.11 -1.51 20.47
CA LEU A 15 -4.91 -1.09 19.09
C LEU A 15 -6.16 -1.24 18.23
N THR A 16 -6.97 -2.27 18.47
CA THR A 16 -8.07 -2.67 17.58
C THR A 16 -9.47 -2.38 18.11
N GLY A 17 -9.59 -1.95 19.36
CA GLY A 17 -10.85 -1.51 19.96
C GLY A 17 -11.31 -0.13 19.48
N PRO A 18 -12.48 0.34 19.94
CA PRO A 18 -13.02 1.65 19.57
C PRO A 18 -12.05 2.80 19.90
N GLY A 19 -11.84 3.71 18.94
CA GLY A 19 -10.87 4.80 19.04
C GLY A 19 -9.40 4.38 18.90
N GLY A 20 -9.13 3.09 18.72
CA GLY A 20 -7.78 2.56 18.50
C GLY A 20 -7.24 2.91 17.12
N TYR A 21 -5.91 2.93 16.98
CA TYR A 21 -5.25 3.25 15.71
C TYR A 21 -5.66 2.29 14.57
N PHE A 22 -5.88 1.02 14.92
CA PHE A 22 -6.36 -0.04 14.04
C PHE A 22 -7.78 -0.48 14.43
N GLU A 23 -8.63 0.47 14.85
CA GLU A 23 -10.03 0.21 15.21
C GLU A 23 -10.70 -0.69 14.18
N LEU A 24 -11.33 -1.77 14.66
CA LEU A 24 -12.03 -2.73 13.81
C LEU A 24 -13.52 -2.46 13.79
N ALA A 25 -14.09 -2.47 12.59
CA ALA A 25 -15.52 -2.45 12.34
C ALA A 25 -15.93 -3.66 11.49
N THR A 26 -17.22 -3.96 11.49
CA THR A 26 -17.82 -4.88 10.51
C THR A 26 -18.51 -4.05 9.44
N GLU A 27 -18.13 -4.25 8.18
CA GLU A 27 -18.74 -3.59 7.03
C GLU A 27 -19.13 -4.63 5.97
N GLU A 28 -20.15 -4.32 5.17
CA GLU A 28 -20.47 -5.08 3.96
C GLU A 28 -19.42 -4.79 2.87
N VAL A 29 -18.70 -5.81 2.43
CA VAL A 29 -17.66 -5.71 1.39
C VAL A 29 -18.03 -6.66 0.27
N LEU A 30 -18.39 -6.11 -0.89
CA LEU A 30 -18.83 -6.88 -2.07
C LEU A 30 -19.99 -7.87 -1.76
N GLY A 31 -20.86 -7.50 -0.82
CA GLY A 31 -22.04 -8.29 -0.41
C GLY A 31 -21.78 -9.30 0.71
N GLU A 32 -20.57 -9.30 1.29
CA GLU A 32 -20.22 -10.18 2.41
C GLU A 32 -19.83 -9.35 3.66
N PRO A 33 -20.34 -9.69 4.86
CA PRO A 33 -19.95 -9.04 6.09
C PRO A 33 -18.49 -9.37 6.42
N MET A 34 -17.64 -8.34 6.47
CA MET A 34 -16.21 -8.48 6.68
C MET A 34 -15.72 -7.58 7.83
N LYS A 35 -14.77 -8.11 8.61
CA LYS A 35 -14.03 -7.33 9.59
C LYS A 35 -12.97 -6.49 8.90
N VAL A 36 -13.00 -5.18 9.12
CA VAL A 36 -12.15 -4.20 8.44
C VAL A 36 -11.57 -3.20 9.44
N PHE A 37 -10.47 -2.55 9.08
CA PHE A 37 -10.04 -1.35 9.79
C PHE A 37 -10.99 -0.19 9.45
N ALA A 38 -11.58 0.44 10.47
CA ALA A 38 -12.59 1.48 10.31
C ALA A 38 -12.05 2.69 9.54
N ASN A 39 -10.80 3.09 9.85
CA ASN A 39 -10.14 4.27 9.28
C ASN A 39 -9.19 3.94 8.11
N ARG A 40 -9.45 2.84 7.37
CA ARG A 40 -8.61 2.44 6.23
C ARG A 40 -8.79 3.33 5.00
N PRO A 41 -7.77 3.47 4.15
CA PRO A 41 -7.94 3.98 2.79
C PRO A 41 -8.94 3.12 2.01
N ARG A 42 -9.74 3.76 1.15
CA ARG A 42 -10.85 3.08 0.44
C ARG A 42 -10.41 2.43 -0.87
N SER A 43 -9.18 2.67 -1.30
CA SER A 43 -8.57 2.06 -2.48
C SER A 43 -7.06 1.95 -2.34
N LEU A 44 -6.43 1.09 -3.16
CA LEU A 44 -4.97 1.05 -3.29
C LEU A 44 -4.43 2.41 -3.78
N ARG A 45 -5.16 3.10 -4.66
CA ARG A 45 -4.77 4.45 -5.12
C ARG A 45 -4.65 5.43 -3.96
N ASP A 46 -5.58 5.41 -3.01
CA ASP A 46 -5.55 6.30 -1.84
C ASP A 46 -4.31 6.04 -0.98
N LEU A 47 -3.89 4.77 -0.85
CA LEU A 47 -2.63 4.42 -0.19
C LEU A 47 -1.44 5.04 -0.90
N LEU A 48 -1.33 4.90 -2.23
CA LEU A 48 -0.21 5.44 -3.01
C LEU A 48 -0.15 6.97 -2.93
N VAL A 49 -1.28 7.64 -3.12
CA VAL A 49 -1.36 9.10 -3.07
C VAL A 49 -1.03 9.62 -1.67
N GLY A 50 -1.55 8.99 -0.62
CA GLY A 50 -1.24 9.37 0.76
C GLY A 50 0.23 9.14 1.12
N ALA A 51 0.82 8.06 0.63
CA ALA A 51 2.22 7.71 0.93
C ALA A 51 3.23 8.70 0.33
N ALA A 52 2.84 9.45 -0.71
CA ALA A 52 3.68 10.47 -1.34
C ALA A 52 4.16 11.57 -0.38
N GLN A 53 3.43 11.81 0.71
CA GLN A 53 3.81 12.80 1.73
C GLN A 53 5.17 12.50 2.38
N ASN A 54 5.65 11.25 2.30
CA ASN A 54 6.97 10.85 2.79
C ASN A 54 8.11 11.31 1.86
N GLY A 55 7.79 11.91 0.70
CA GLY A 55 8.76 12.60 -0.16
C GLY A 55 9.91 11.71 -0.61
N ASP A 56 11.13 12.14 -0.34
CA ASP A 56 12.36 11.46 -0.76
C ASP A 56 12.82 10.34 0.20
N ALA A 57 12.01 9.97 1.20
CA ALA A 57 12.29 8.81 2.02
C ALA A 57 12.36 7.52 1.17
N GLU A 58 13.25 6.59 1.53
CA GLU A 58 13.38 5.31 0.86
C GLU A 58 12.09 4.48 1.03
N TYR A 59 11.54 4.00 -0.09
CA TYR A 59 10.34 3.16 -0.14
C TYR A 59 10.69 1.69 -0.34
N ALA A 60 11.47 1.40 -1.38
CA ALA A 60 11.90 0.05 -1.72
C ALA A 60 13.33 0.07 -2.23
N VAL A 61 14.12 -0.91 -1.80
CA VAL A 61 15.52 -1.09 -2.16
C VAL A 61 15.67 -2.44 -2.83
N PHE A 62 16.27 -2.44 -4.01
CA PHE A 62 16.53 -3.63 -4.80
C PHE A 62 18.03 -3.76 -5.02
N ASP A 63 18.52 -5.00 -4.98
CA ASP A 63 19.86 -5.35 -5.45
C ASP A 63 19.69 -6.09 -6.77
N ASP A 64 20.15 -5.48 -7.85
CA ASP A 64 20.08 -6.03 -9.20
C ASP A 64 21.50 -6.17 -9.75
N ALA A 65 21.99 -7.41 -9.79
CA ALA A 65 23.35 -7.74 -10.23
C ALA A 65 24.47 -6.95 -9.51
N GLY A 66 24.29 -6.64 -8.23
CA GLY A 66 25.24 -5.86 -7.43
C GLY A 66 25.06 -4.34 -7.53
N GLU A 67 24.05 -3.88 -8.28
CA GLU A 67 23.63 -2.48 -8.28
C GLU A 67 22.47 -2.26 -7.31
N ARG A 68 22.68 -1.34 -6.34
CA ARG A 68 21.63 -0.93 -5.41
C ARG A 68 20.71 0.10 -6.06
N ARG A 69 19.48 -0.29 -6.36
CA ARG A 69 18.43 0.59 -6.88
C ARG A 69 17.48 0.97 -5.75
N VAL A 70 17.27 2.27 -5.52
CA VAL A 70 16.40 2.79 -4.47
C VAL A 70 15.25 3.58 -5.08
N LEU A 71 14.02 3.18 -4.76
CA LEU A 71 12.82 3.96 -5.04
C LEU A 71 12.49 4.80 -3.82
N THR A 72 12.24 6.10 -4.01
CA THR A 72 11.66 6.96 -2.97
C THR A 72 10.14 6.99 -3.07
N PHE A 73 9.44 7.38 -2.01
CA PHE A 73 7.97 7.48 -2.04
C PHE A 73 7.46 8.43 -3.14
N GLY A 74 8.02 9.64 -3.23
CA GLY A 74 7.67 10.61 -4.27
C GLY A 74 8.13 10.18 -5.66
N GLY A 75 9.29 9.51 -5.76
CA GLY A 75 9.81 8.96 -7.02
C GLY A 75 8.95 7.82 -7.55
N LEU A 76 8.47 6.93 -6.67
CA LEU A 76 7.55 5.84 -6.99
C LEU A 76 6.25 6.40 -7.58
N GLN A 77 5.60 7.35 -6.90
CA GLN A 77 4.32 7.92 -7.35
C GLN A 77 4.43 8.52 -8.75
N ARG A 78 5.50 9.26 -9.04
CA ARG A 78 5.73 9.85 -10.38
C ARG A 78 5.90 8.77 -11.46
N GLN A 79 6.66 7.72 -11.16
CA GLN A 79 6.88 6.63 -12.11
C GLN A 79 5.61 5.82 -12.35
N VAL A 80 4.84 5.50 -11.29
CA VAL A 80 3.53 4.85 -11.39
C VAL A 80 2.58 5.67 -12.27
N ALA A 81 2.49 6.99 -12.05
CA ALA A 81 1.65 7.85 -12.87
C ALA A 81 2.05 7.81 -14.35
N SER A 82 3.35 7.72 -14.64
CA SER A 82 3.86 7.57 -16.01
C SER A 82 3.50 6.21 -16.62
N VAL A 83 3.60 5.11 -15.86
CA VAL A 83 3.22 3.77 -16.32
C VAL A 83 1.71 3.70 -16.56
N ALA A 84 0.90 4.21 -15.64
CA ALA A 84 -0.55 4.27 -15.78
C ALA A 84 -0.99 5.05 -17.03
N ALA A 85 -0.37 6.21 -17.30
CA ALA A 85 -0.63 6.97 -18.53
C ALA A 85 -0.27 6.16 -19.79
N ALA A 86 0.87 5.47 -19.79
CA ALA A 86 1.29 4.64 -20.92
C ALA A 86 0.36 3.44 -21.16
N LEU A 87 -0.23 2.86 -20.11
CA LEU A 87 -1.24 1.81 -20.23
C LEU A 87 -2.56 2.37 -20.77
N ALA A 88 -2.99 3.55 -20.29
CA ALA A 88 -4.19 4.23 -20.79
C ALA A 88 -4.08 4.58 -22.27
N ASP A 89 -2.92 5.06 -22.74
CA ASP A 89 -2.65 5.34 -24.15
C ASP A 89 -2.74 4.09 -25.03
N ARG A 90 -2.58 2.90 -24.45
CA ARG A 90 -2.76 1.60 -25.11
C ARG A 90 -4.20 1.08 -25.04
N GLY A 91 -5.12 1.88 -24.51
CA GLY A 91 -6.55 1.58 -24.44
C GLY A 91 -6.97 0.78 -23.21
N ILE A 92 -6.10 0.61 -22.21
CA ILE A 92 -6.44 -0.07 -20.96
C ILE A 92 -7.21 0.89 -20.04
N GLY A 93 -8.36 0.45 -19.54
CA GLY A 93 -9.24 1.24 -18.69
C GLY A 93 -9.73 0.51 -17.44
N HIS A 94 -10.70 1.13 -16.77
CA HIS A 94 -11.31 0.58 -15.57
C HIS A 94 -12.03 -0.75 -15.88
N GLY A 95 -11.69 -1.79 -15.11
CA GLY A 95 -12.26 -3.13 -15.23
C GLY A 95 -11.50 -4.05 -16.19
N ASP A 96 -10.57 -3.53 -16.97
CA ASP A 96 -9.66 -4.36 -17.76
C ASP A 96 -8.71 -5.14 -16.87
N ARG A 97 -8.32 -6.33 -17.35
CA ARG A 97 -7.43 -7.23 -16.61
C ARG A 97 -6.07 -7.22 -17.29
N VAL A 98 -5.04 -6.89 -16.52
CA VAL A 98 -3.66 -6.87 -16.98
C VAL A 98 -2.89 -8.01 -16.31
N ALA A 99 -2.27 -8.87 -17.11
CA ALA A 99 -1.35 -9.88 -16.61
C ALA A 99 0.08 -9.31 -16.61
N ILE A 100 0.78 -9.42 -15.48
CA ILE A 100 2.17 -8.99 -15.33
C ILE A 100 3.05 -10.24 -15.28
N LEU A 101 3.92 -10.41 -16.28
CA LEU A 101 4.94 -11.45 -16.31
C LEU A 101 6.32 -10.79 -16.18
N ALA A 102 6.82 -10.70 -14.97
CA ALA A 102 8.13 -10.13 -14.66
C ALA A 102 8.77 -10.85 -13.46
N ALA A 103 10.08 -10.67 -13.30
CA ALA A 103 10.79 -11.10 -12.09
C ALA A 103 10.44 -10.19 -10.91
N ASN A 104 10.98 -10.50 -9.72
CA ASN A 104 10.87 -9.61 -8.55
C ASN A 104 11.82 -8.40 -8.71
N CYS A 105 11.38 -7.41 -9.48
CA CYS A 105 12.14 -6.21 -9.82
C CYS A 105 11.33 -4.92 -9.54
N PRO A 106 11.98 -3.74 -9.52
CA PRO A 106 11.29 -2.46 -9.34
C PRO A 106 10.12 -2.24 -10.31
N GLU A 107 10.30 -2.63 -11.57
CA GLU A 107 9.31 -2.44 -12.64
C GLU A 107 8.03 -3.25 -12.40
N TYR A 108 8.13 -4.40 -11.73
CA TYR A 108 6.94 -5.15 -11.30
C TYR A 108 6.09 -4.31 -10.34
N ILE A 109 6.71 -3.73 -9.30
CA ILE A 109 5.99 -2.88 -8.33
C ILE A 109 5.40 -1.66 -9.01
N LEU A 110 6.16 -1.01 -9.91
CA LEU A 110 5.70 0.17 -10.65
C LEU A 110 4.50 -0.13 -11.57
N THR A 111 4.42 -1.34 -12.12
CA THR A 111 3.33 -1.75 -13.02
C THR A 111 2.10 -2.25 -12.26
N PHE A 112 2.29 -2.82 -11.07
CA PHE A 112 1.20 -3.26 -10.21
C PHE A 112 0.40 -2.11 -9.62
N TRP A 113 1.08 -1.01 -9.25
CA TRP A 113 0.46 0.21 -8.73
C TRP A 113 -0.30 0.98 -9.82
#